data_AF-A0A838MPT1-F1
#
_entry.id   AF-A0A838MPT1-F1
#
_cell.length_a   1.000
_cell.length_b   1.000
_cell.length_c   1.000
_cell.angle_alpha   90.00
_cell.angle_beta   90.00
_cell.angle_gamma   90.00
#
_symmetry.space_group_name_H-M   'P 1'
#
loop_
_entity.id
_entity.type
_entity.pdbx_description
1 polymer ?
#
loop_
_entity_poly.entity_id
_entity_poly.type
_entity_poly.pdbx_seq_one_letter_code
_entity_poly.pdbx_strand_id
1 'polypeptide(L)'
;MQRTPAPAPTVPKTAELVRAAGILLAATTALAACRPLAPAVSASRPALSAQASRGLAFAGTHCAECHGVTANSSSPHPESPPFDDIANKPGLDTSTFAAFLSDSHNFPAAMNFTVNPARIDDLTAYMLTLRRPGYLPKR
;
A
#
# COMPACT_ATOMS: atom_id res chain seq x y z
N MET A 1 4.90 68.09 17.45
CA MET A 1 5.90 68.32 16.39
C MET A 1 6.12 67.01 15.67
N GLN A 2 5.95 66.78 14.37
CA GLN A 2 5.31 67.45 13.23
C GLN A 2 4.81 66.30 12.34
N ARG A 3 3.57 66.40 11.81
CA ARG A 3 3.02 65.42 10.85
C ARG A 3 3.67 65.65 9.49
N THR A 4 4.22 64.61 8.86
CA THR A 4 4.66 64.66 7.46
C THR A 4 3.55 64.14 6.53
N PRO A 5 3.29 64.79 5.39
CA PRO A 5 2.27 64.38 4.43
C PRO A 5 2.83 63.47 3.32
N ALA A 6 1.95 62.63 2.74
CA ALA A 6 2.18 61.92 1.47
C ALA A 6 1.62 62.73 0.28
N PRO A 7 2.31 62.70 -0.88
CA PRO A 7 1.65 62.39 -2.17
C PRO A 7 2.62 61.61 -3.09
N ALA A 8 2.30 61.03 -4.25
CA ALA A 8 1.14 60.47 -4.97
C ALA A 8 1.78 59.71 -6.18
N PRO A 9 1.09 58.77 -6.87
CA PRO A 9 1.69 57.92 -7.90
C PRO A 9 1.75 58.59 -9.29
N THR A 10 2.71 58.17 -10.13
CA THR A 10 2.78 58.53 -11.56
C THR A 10 2.90 57.29 -12.46
N VAL A 11 1.95 57.14 -13.37
CA VAL A 11 1.93 56.33 -14.61
C VAL A 11 2.08 57.37 -15.77
N PRO A 12 2.47 57.11 -17.06
CA PRO A 12 2.39 55.86 -17.83
C PRO A 12 3.39 55.62 -19.02
N LYS A 13 3.29 54.42 -19.63
CA LYS A 13 3.16 54.06 -21.08
C LYS A 13 4.08 54.68 -22.16
N THR A 14 4.84 53.81 -22.85
CA THR A 14 5.00 53.70 -24.33
C THR A 14 5.60 52.30 -24.63
N ALA A 15 4.89 51.32 -25.20
CA ALA A 15 4.56 51.15 -26.61
C ALA A 15 5.74 51.45 -27.54
N GLU A 16 6.34 50.44 -28.16
CA GLU A 16 6.80 50.49 -29.56
C GLU A 16 6.72 49.10 -30.18
N LEU A 17 6.08 49.11 -31.36
CA LEU A 17 5.69 47.99 -32.18
C LEU A 17 6.79 47.66 -33.21
N VAL A 18 6.91 46.36 -33.49
CA VAL A 18 6.98 45.74 -34.82
C VAL A 18 8.11 46.15 -35.77
N ARG A 19 8.91 45.15 -36.15
CA ARG A 19 9.27 44.94 -37.56
C ARG A 19 9.26 43.45 -37.91
N ALA A 20 8.38 43.13 -38.85
CA ALA A 20 8.17 41.83 -39.45
C ALA A 20 9.27 41.48 -40.47
N ALA A 21 9.50 40.18 -40.68
CA ALA A 21 9.48 39.49 -41.99
C ALA A 21 10.42 38.27 -41.99
N GLY A 22 9.90 37.12 -42.44
CA GLY A 22 10.73 35.95 -42.76
C GLY A 22 9.99 34.62 -42.60
N ILE A 23 9.05 34.33 -43.49
CA ILE A 23 8.44 33.00 -43.63
C ILE A 23 9.50 32.07 -44.25
N LEU A 24 9.93 31.02 -43.53
CA LEU A 24 10.49 29.82 -44.14
C LEU A 24 9.62 28.62 -43.78
N LEU A 25 9.06 28.02 -44.83
CA LEU A 25 8.13 26.91 -44.80
C LEU A 25 8.90 25.61 -44.51
N ALA A 26 8.80 25.09 -43.29
CA ALA A 26 9.19 23.71 -42.98
C ALA A 26 7.93 22.93 -42.60
N ALA A 27 7.27 22.35 -43.61
CA ALA A 27 6.15 21.44 -43.43
C ALA A 27 6.65 20.12 -42.85
N THR A 28 6.67 20.00 -41.52
CA THR A 28 6.86 18.71 -40.85
C THR A 28 5.50 18.00 -40.80
N THR A 29 5.38 16.94 -41.60
CA THR A 29 4.24 16.03 -41.56
C THR A 29 4.20 15.34 -40.18
N ALA A 30 3.39 15.86 -39.27
CA ALA A 30 3.10 15.21 -38.01
C ALA A 30 2.26 13.94 -38.28
N LEU A 31 2.92 12.77 -38.36
CA LEU A 31 2.21 11.50 -38.30
C LEU A 31 1.58 11.37 -36.92
N ALA A 32 0.26 11.64 -36.85
CA ALA A 32 -0.56 11.34 -35.69
C ALA A 32 -0.61 9.82 -35.49
N ALA A 33 0.33 9.31 -34.69
CA ALA A 33 0.34 7.92 -34.27
C ALA A 33 -0.86 7.66 -33.35
N CYS A 34 -1.93 7.12 -33.92
CA CYS A 34 -3.08 6.61 -33.19
C CYS A 34 -2.62 5.38 -32.39
N ARG A 35 -2.18 5.58 -31.15
CA ARG A 35 -1.82 4.49 -30.24
C ARG A 35 -3.12 3.81 -29.81
N PRO A 36 -3.36 2.52 -30.14
CA PRO A 36 -4.50 1.81 -29.59
C PRO A 36 -4.32 1.73 -28.06
N LEU A 37 -5.28 2.28 -27.32
CA LEU A 37 -5.35 2.14 -25.88
C LEU A 37 -5.77 0.70 -25.58
N ALA A 38 -4.80 -0.17 -25.27
CA ALA A 38 -5.12 -1.51 -24.81
C ALA A 38 -5.94 -1.41 -23.51
N PRO A 39 -7.03 -2.18 -23.36
CA PRO A 39 -7.79 -2.19 -22.11
C PRO A 39 -6.87 -2.67 -20.99
N ALA A 40 -6.77 -1.86 -19.93
CA ALA A 40 -6.10 -2.26 -18.71
C ALA A 40 -6.91 -3.39 -18.07
N VAL A 41 -6.48 -4.63 -18.25
CA VAL A 41 -7.00 -5.77 -17.49
C VAL A 41 -6.54 -5.58 -16.05
N SER A 42 -7.40 -4.99 -15.22
CA SER A 42 -7.18 -4.99 -13.77
C SER A 42 -7.27 -6.44 -13.30
N ALA A 43 -6.13 -7.01 -12.91
CA ALA A 43 -6.11 -8.29 -12.24
C ALA A 43 -6.83 -8.15 -10.89
N SER A 44 -8.12 -8.49 -10.86
CA SER A 44 -8.87 -8.57 -9.61
C SER A 44 -8.30 -9.73 -8.80
N ARG A 45 -7.80 -9.47 -7.59
CA ARG A 45 -7.44 -10.55 -6.68
C ARG A 45 -8.70 -11.36 -6.37
N PRO A 46 -8.63 -12.70 -6.36
CA PRO A 46 -9.76 -13.52 -5.93
C PRO A 46 -10.26 -13.03 -4.57
N ALA A 47 -11.58 -12.95 -4.42
CA ALA A 47 -12.19 -12.65 -3.14
C ALA A 47 -11.78 -13.72 -2.11
N LEU A 48 -11.61 -13.31 -0.85
CA LEU A 48 -11.36 -14.25 0.23
C LEU A 48 -12.55 -15.19 0.39
N SER A 49 -12.28 -16.45 0.75
CA SER A 49 -13.35 -17.34 1.21
C SER A 49 -14.01 -16.76 2.48
N ALA A 50 -15.22 -17.20 2.81
CA ALA A 50 -15.89 -16.80 4.05
C ALA A 50 -15.03 -17.11 5.29
N GLN A 51 -14.32 -18.24 5.26
CA GLN A 51 -13.41 -18.65 6.33
C GLN A 51 -12.20 -17.71 6.46
N ALA A 52 -11.50 -17.46 5.36
CA ALA A 52 -10.37 -16.53 5.36
C ALA A 52 -10.81 -15.10 5.74
N SER A 53 -12.04 -14.70 5.39
CA SER A 53 -12.61 -13.40 5.79
C SER A 53 -12.80 -13.30 7.30
N ARG A 54 -13.29 -14.37 7.96
CA ARG A 54 -13.36 -14.43 9.44
C ARG A 54 -11.98 -14.46 10.10
N GLY A 55 -11.00 -15.09 9.44
CA GLY A 55 -9.60 -15.08 9.86
C GLY A 55 -9.01 -13.68 9.85
N LEU A 56 -9.16 -12.96 8.74
CA LEU A 56 -8.74 -11.55 8.64
C LEU A 56 -9.43 -10.67 9.68
N ALA A 57 -10.75 -10.84 9.87
CA ALA A 57 -11.48 -10.09 10.89
C ALA A 57 -10.96 -10.39 12.32
N PHE A 58 -10.61 -11.65 12.61
CA PHE A 58 -9.95 -12.00 13.88
C PHE A 58 -8.62 -11.27 14.03
N ALA A 59 -7.76 -11.38 13.02
CA ALA A 59 -6.41 -10.85 13.04
C ALA A 59 -6.44 -9.34 13.21
N GLY A 60 -7.34 -8.64 12.52
CA GLY A 60 -7.55 -7.21 12.67
C GLY A 60 -7.94 -6.81 14.10
N THR A 61 -8.70 -7.65 14.80
CA THR A 61 -9.18 -7.34 16.15
C THR A 61 -8.16 -7.70 17.25
N HIS A 62 -7.44 -8.81 17.09
CA HIS A 62 -6.65 -9.41 18.18
C HIS A 62 -5.15 -9.50 17.91
N CYS A 63 -4.72 -9.35 16.65
CA CYS A 63 -3.31 -9.52 16.26
C CYS A 63 -2.69 -8.21 15.77
N ALA A 64 -3.51 -7.28 15.27
CA ALA A 64 -3.05 -6.04 14.62
C ALA A 64 -2.41 -5.02 15.58
N GLU A 65 -2.59 -5.19 16.89
CA GLU A 65 -1.86 -4.39 17.89
C GLU A 65 -0.35 -4.65 17.81
N CYS A 66 0.06 -5.90 17.53
CA CYS A 66 1.46 -6.29 17.47
C CYS A 66 1.97 -6.52 16.04
N HIS A 67 1.14 -7.08 15.16
CA HIS A 67 1.54 -7.53 13.83
C HIS A 67 0.95 -6.70 12.70
N GLY A 68 1.69 -6.59 11.59
CA GLY A 68 1.14 -6.17 10.31
C GLY A 68 0.29 -7.32 9.72
N VAL A 69 -1.02 -7.26 9.88
CA VAL A 69 -1.90 -8.42 9.55
C VAL A 69 -2.34 -8.51 8.10
N THR A 70 -2.01 -7.54 7.24
CA THR A 70 -2.39 -7.54 5.82
C THR A 70 -1.18 -7.63 4.91
N ALA A 71 -1.40 -7.96 3.64
CA ALA A 71 -0.31 -8.04 2.67
C ALA A 71 0.43 -6.69 2.57
N ASN A 72 1.75 -6.71 2.80
CA ASN A 72 2.63 -5.56 2.78
C ASN A 72 2.41 -4.52 3.89
N SER A 73 1.64 -4.81 4.95
CA SER A 73 1.57 -3.93 6.12
C SER A 73 2.79 -4.09 7.02
N SER A 74 3.28 -2.99 7.58
CA SER A 74 4.30 -3.00 8.62
C SER A 74 3.71 -3.44 9.96
N SER A 75 4.53 -4.10 10.78
CA SER A 75 4.18 -4.35 12.18
C SER A 75 4.43 -3.13 13.06
N PRO A 76 3.54 -2.84 14.02
CA PRO A 76 3.79 -1.83 15.06
C PRO A 76 4.99 -2.19 15.96
N HIS A 77 5.21 -3.48 16.19
CA HIS A 77 6.28 -4.01 17.04
C HIS A 77 7.37 -4.72 16.22
N PRO A 78 8.66 -4.31 16.31
CA PRO A 78 9.75 -4.91 15.53
C PRO A 78 9.96 -6.41 15.76
N GLU A 79 9.69 -6.89 16.98
CA GLU A 79 9.78 -8.30 17.39
C GLU A 79 8.62 -9.15 16.88
N SER A 80 7.58 -8.53 16.32
CA SER A 80 6.36 -9.17 15.82
C SER A 80 6.34 -9.12 14.30
N PRO A 81 6.84 -10.14 13.56
CA PRO A 81 6.97 -10.05 12.10
C PRO A 81 5.60 -9.87 11.43
N PRO A 82 5.49 -9.16 10.30
CA PRO A 82 4.21 -9.03 9.61
C PRO A 82 3.74 -10.39 9.08
N PHE A 83 2.44 -10.55 8.88
CA PHE A 83 1.82 -11.82 8.54
C PHE A 83 2.28 -12.37 7.19
N ASP A 84 2.67 -11.53 6.24
CA ASP A 84 3.25 -11.97 4.99
C ASP A 84 4.65 -12.55 5.17
N ASP A 85 5.49 -11.99 6.04
CA ASP A 85 6.77 -12.62 6.43
C ASP A 85 6.54 -13.97 7.11
N ILE A 86 5.58 -14.05 8.04
CA ILE A 86 5.23 -15.29 8.73
C ILE A 86 4.74 -16.34 7.73
N ALA A 87 3.74 -16.00 6.92
CA ALA A 87 3.11 -16.92 5.97
C ALA A 87 4.10 -17.52 4.96
N ASN A 88 5.20 -16.82 4.68
CA ASN A 88 6.21 -17.23 3.71
C ASN A 88 7.48 -17.83 4.35
N LYS A 89 7.48 -18.13 5.65
CA LYS A 89 8.58 -18.86 6.30
C LYS A 89 8.73 -20.27 5.71
N PRO A 90 9.96 -20.75 5.44
CA PRO A 90 10.19 -22.14 5.05
C PRO A 90 9.59 -23.11 6.07
N GLY A 91 8.88 -24.13 5.59
CA GLY A 91 8.25 -25.15 6.44
C GLY A 91 6.91 -24.74 7.08
N LEU A 92 6.42 -23.53 6.82
CA LEU A 92 5.08 -23.15 7.28
C LEU A 92 3.99 -23.77 6.38
N ASP A 93 3.09 -24.49 7.03
CA ASP A 93 1.89 -25.09 6.46
C ASP A 93 0.74 -25.04 7.47
N THR A 94 -0.41 -25.60 7.10
CA THR A 94 -1.61 -25.63 7.94
C THR A 94 -1.34 -26.27 9.31
N SER A 95 -0.64 -27.39 9.34
CA SER A 95 -0.39 -28.16 10.57
C SER A 95 0.62 -27.46 11.48
N THR A 96 1.71 -26.95 10.90
CA THR A 96 2.76 -26.27 11.67
C THR A 96 2.28 -24.93 12.21
N PHE A 97 1.45 -24.19 11.44
CA PHE A 97 0.85 -22.95 11.91
C PHE A 97 -0.20 -23.18 13.00
N ALA A 98 -1.06 -24.19 12.86
CA ALA A 98 -2.06 -24.52 13.88
C ALA A 98 -1.40 -24.97 15.19
N ALA A 99 -0.35 -25.80 15.11
CA ALA A 99 0.43 -26.22 16.28
C ALA A 99 1.08 -25.01 16.97
N PHE A 100 1.68 -24.09 16.21
CA PHE A 100 2.31 -22.88 16.74
C PHE A 100 1.31 -21.96 17.48
N LEU A 101 0.07 -21.85 17.02
CA LEU A 101 -0.98 -21.06 17.70
C LEU A 101 -1.62 -21.78 18.90
N SER A 102 -1.45 -23.10 19.02
CA SER A 102 -2.13 -23.88 20.06
C SER A 102 -1.70 -23.52 21.48
N ASP A 103 -0.45 -23.10 21.67
CA ASP A 103 0.07 -22.54 22.93
C ASP A 103 0.12 -21.00 22.93
N SER A 104 -0.48 -20.37 21.90
CA SER A 104 -0.47 -18.93 21.66
C SER A 104 0.95 -18.34 21.67
N HIS A 105 1.86 -19.04 20.99
CA HIS A 105 3.24 -18.61 20.78
C HIS A 105 3.97 -18.42 22.12
N ASN A 106 3.84 -19.41 23.02
CA ASN A 106 4.39 -19.39 24.38
C ASN A 106 3.67 -18.40 25.34
N PHE A 107 2.35 -18.53 25.47
CA PHE A 107 1.59 -17.79 26.48
C PHE A 107 2.15 -18.00 27.90
N PRO A 108 2.26 -16.96 28.74
CA PRO A 108 1.87 -15.56 28.49
C PRO A 108 3.00 -14.67 27.96
N ALA A 109 4.15 -15.23 27.59
CA ALA A 109 5.36 -14.45 27.31
C ALA A 109 5.26 -13.60 26.03
N ALA A 110 4.65 -14.13 24.96
CA ALA A 110 4.47 -13.39 23.70
C ALA A 110 3.02 -12.92 23.47
N MET A 111 2.03 -13.72 23.88
CA MET A 111 0.61 -13.37 23.81
C MET A 111 -0.03 -13.55 25.18
N ASN A 112 -0.91 -12.61 25.55
CA ASN A 112 -1.66 -12.68 26.80
C ASN A 112 -3.12 -13.15 26.60
N PHE A 113 -3.37 -13.98 25.60
CA PHE A 113 -4.66 -14.65 25.41
C PHE A 113 -4.50 -15.97 24.67
N THR A 114 -5.49 -16.86 24.83
CA THR A 114 -5.56 -18.13 24.09
C THR A 114 -6.45 -17.99 22.85
N VAL A 115 -5.99 -18.57 21.74
CA VAL A 115 -6.81 -18.66 20.51
C VAL A 115 -7.63 -19.94 20.52
N ASN A 116 -8.97 -19.82 20.41
CA ASN A 116 -9.83 -20.99 20.27
C ASN A 116 -9.51 -21.77 18.97
N PRO A 117 -9.52 -23.12 18.97
CA PRO A 117 -9.24 -23.94 17.78
C PRO A 117 -9.97 -23.51 16.50
N ALA A 118 -11.26 -23.16 16.58
CA ALA A 118 -12.00 -22.70 15.40
C ALA A 118 -11.46 -21.37 14.82
N ARG A 119 -10.90 -20.50 15.68
CA ARG A 119 -10.22 -19.28 15.23
C ARG A 119 -8.83 -19.56 14.68
N ILE A 120 -8.14 -20.59 15.18
CA ILE A 120 -6.89 -21.07 14.58
C ILE A 120 -7.14 -21.54 13.15
N ASP A 121 -8.21 -22.28 12.90
CA ASP A 121 -8.58 -22.72 11.54
C ASP A 121 -8.90 -21.53 10.62
N ASP A 122 -9.71 -20.58 11.09
CA ASP A 122 -10.02 -19.35 10.35
C ASP A 122 -8.74 -18.54 10.03
N LEU A 123 -7.84 -18.37 11.00
CA LEU A 123 -6.54 -17.71 10.83
C LEU A 123 -5.66 -18.45 9.82
N THR A 124 -5.60 -19.77 9.92
CA THR A 124 -4.80 -20.60 9.01
C THR A 124 -5.28 -20.43 7.58
N ALA A 125 -6.58 -20.48 7.35
CA ALA A 125 -7.18 -20.22 6.05
C ALA A 125 -6.80 -18.83 5.50
N TYR A 126 -6.76 -17.81 6.36
CA TYR A 126 -6.31 -16.48 5.97
C TYR A 126 -4.81 -16.42 5.64
N MET A 127 -3.95 -16.98 6.49
CA MET A 127 -2.49 -16.98 6.31
C MET A 127 -2.07 -17.63 4.99
N LEU A 128 -2.74 -18.71 4.59
CA LEU A 128 -2.46 -19.37 3.31
C LEU A 128 -2.73 -18.44 2.11
N THR A 129 -3.61 -17.45 2.23
CA THR A 129 -3.85 -16.45 1.17
C THR A 129 -2.71 -15.43 1.00
N LEU A 130 -1.80 -15.35 1.96
CA LEU A 130 -0.65 -14.45 1.96
C LEU A 130 0.62 -15.11 1.39
N ARG A 131 0.58 -16.41 1.12
CA ARG A 131 1.71 -17.15 0.52
C ARG A 131 1.96 -16.72 -0.92
N ARG A 132 3.22 -16.49 -1.25
CA ARG A 132 3.68 -16.08 -2.59
C ARG A 132 4.95 -16.83 -2.98
N PRO A 133 5.01 -17.48 -4.15
CA PRO A 133 6.26 -18.01 -4.68
C PRO A 133 7.31 -16.90 -4.81
N GLY A 134 8.55 -17.18 -4.42
CA GLY A 134 9.64 -16.21 -4.51
C GLY A 134 9.47 -14.99 -3.60
N TYR A 135 8.74 -15.12 -2.49
CA TYR A 135 8.60 -14.05 -1.50
C TYR A 135 9.97 -13.59 -1.00
N LEU A 136 10.19 -12.27 -1.04
CA LEU A 136 11.33 -11.60 -0.43
C LEU A 136 10.80 -10.65 0.66
N PRO A 137 11.19 -10.83 1.93
CA PRO A 137 10.84 -9.90 3.00
C PRO A 137 11.25 -8.48 2.65
N LYS A 138 10.39 -7.51 3.00
CA LYS A 138 10.78 -6.10 2.91
C LYS A 138 11.72 -5.82 4.08
N ARG A 139 12.95 -5.40 3.75
CA ARG A 139 13.97 -5.01 4.73
C ARG A 139 13.73 -3.59 5.23
#